data_AF-X1UA90-F1
#
_entry.id   AF-X1UA90-F1
#
_cell.length_a   1.000
_cell.length_b   1.000
_cell.length_c   1.000
_cell.angle_alpha   90.00
_cell.angle_beta   90.00
_cell.angle_gamma   90.00
#
_symmetry.space_group_name_H-M   'P 1'
#
loop_
_entity.id
_entity.type
_entity.pdbx_description
1 polymer ?
#
loop_
_entity_poly.entity_id
_entity_poly.type
_entity_poly.pdbx_seq_one_letter_code
_entity_poly.pdbx_strand_id
1 'polypeptide(L)'
;MILIVKEESIIIGVDILPQTSPSRKNYFAVCVYDVKQDKVLMEFNRVNIHKLLGITTSSKAHLLATDNIYELVLSPSQIPFLCTRLLPVTKLVQVTGSPIHGFTPLSKLIRDHGMKISGKLTPLNAAKACAFLASKKLGYIIEPFEDETRIIVSRTRSKGAGGWSQARYSRLMDT
;
A
#
# COMPACT_ATOMS: atom_id res chain seq x y z
N MET A 1 10.47 -5.20 6.20
CA MET A 1 9.53 -6.04 7.00
C MET A 1 9.15 -7.26 6.16
N ILE A 2 9.05 -8.45 6.74
CA ILE A 2 8.65 -9.68 6.03
C ILE A 2 7.13 -9.66 5.82
N LEU A 3 6.63 -9.97 4.62
CA LEU A 3 5.19 -10.08 4.37
C LEU A 3 4.62 -11.33 5.05
N ILE A 4 3.50 -11.16 5.74
CA ILE A 4 2.71 -12.29 6.24
C ILE A 4 1.70 -12.67 5.15
N VAL A 5 2.01 -13.74 4.43
CA VAL A 5 1.12 -14.31 3.39
C VAL A 5 0.53 -15.61 3.93
N LYS A 6 -0.80 -15.70 3.93
CA LYS A 6 -1.51 -16.95 4.28
C LYS A 6 -1.44 -17.92 3.10
N GLU A 7 -1.40 -19.22 3.37
CA GLU A 7 -1.33 -20.26 2.32
C GLU A 7 -2.54 -20.24 1.36
N GLU A 8 -3.71 -19.83 1.84
CA GLU A 8 -4.95 -19.69 1.04
C GLU A 8 -5.19 -18.24 0.58
N SER A 9 -4.15 -17.55 0.13
CA SER A 9 -4.26 -16.16 -0.34
C SER A 9 -4.37 -16.07 -1.85
N ILE A 10 -5.25 -15.19 -2.33
CA ILE A 10 -5.20 -14.69 -3.70
C ILE A 10 -4.36 -13.43 -3.72
N ILE A 11 -3.40 -13.36 -4.64
CA ILE A 11 -2.50 -12.22 -4.83
C ILE A 11 -2.71 -11.66 -6.23
N ILE A 12 -2.83 -10.35 -6.34
CA ILE A 12 -2.86 -9.65 -7.62
C ILE A 12 -1.54 -8.93 -7.81
N GLY A 13 -0.90 -9.16 -8.94
CA GLY A 13 0.22 -8.37 -9.42
C GLY A 13 -0.24 -7.38 -10.48
N VAL A 14 0.31 -6.17 -10.46
CA VAL A 14 -0.05 -5.08 -11.37
C VAL A 14 1.18 -4.30 -11.83
N ASP A 15 1.17 -3.89 -13.09
CA ASP A 15 2.18 -3.03 -13.71
C ASP A 15 1.51 -2.06 -14.70
N ILE A 16 2.05 -0.85 -14.91
CA ILE A 16 1.47 0.11 -15.86
C ILE A 16 1.84 -0.22 -17.30
N LEU A 17 0.89 -0.01 -18.22
CA LEU A 17 1.18 -0.06 -19.63
C LEU A 17 1.88 1.24 -20.09
N PRO A 18 2.88 1.13 -20.99
CA PRO A 18 3.46 2.29 -21.66
C PRO A 18 2.36 3.16 -22.27
N GLN A 19 2.38 4.46 -21.98
CA GLN A 19 1.36 5.39 -22.48
C GLN A 19 1.50 5.53 -24.01
N THR A 20 0.48 5.12 -24.75
CA THR A 20 0.42 5.27 -26.22
C THR A 20 -0.52 6.39 -26.67
N SER A 21 -1.11 7.17 -25.75
CA SER A 21 -2.09 8.20 -26.07
C SER A 21 -1.95 9.45 -25.18
N PRO A 22 -2.15 10.66 -25.71
CA PRO A 22 -2.17 11.91 -24.94
C PRO A 22 -3.32 12.00 -23.91
N SER A 23 -4.27 11.06 -23.92
CA SER A 23 -5.31 10.99 -22.89
C SER A 23 -4.68 10.47 -21.58
N ARG A 24 -4.81 11.25 -20.49
CA ARG A 24 -4.36 10.98 -19.10
C ARG A 24 -4.85 9.66 -18.45
N LYS A 25 -5.34 8.68 -19.20
CA LYS A 25 -5.89 7.42 -18.66
C LYS A 25 -4.81 6.35 -18.61
N ASN A 26 -4.39 6.00 -17.40
CA ASN A 26 -3.49 4.88 -17.16
C ASN A 26 -4.22 3.54 -17.37
N TYR A 27 -3.55 2.63 -18.06
CA TYR A 27 -3.97 1.25 -18.19
C TYR A 27 -2.92 0.35 -17.57
N PHE A 28 -3.35 -0.81 -17.08
CA PHE A 28 -2.53 -1.72 -16.32
C PHE A 28 -2.57 -3.11 -16.93
N ALA A 29 -1.45 -3.82 -16.84
CA ALA A 29 -1.42 -5.27 -16.95
C ALA A 29 -1.64 -5.88 -15.57
N VAL A 30 -2.43 -6.96 -15.50
CA VAL A 30 -2.87 -7.55 -14.24
C VAL A 30 -2.73 -9.06 -14.29
N CYS A 31 -2.17 -9.64 -13.22
CA CYS A 31 -2.08 -11.07 -13.00
C CYS A 31 -2.77 -11.42 -11.68
N VAL A 32 -3.68 -12.40 -11.69
CA VAL A 32 -4.30 -12.96 -10.49
C VAL A 32 -3.69 -14.32 -10.22
N TYR A 33 -3.06 -14.48 -9.07
CA TYR A 33 -2.29 -15.66 -8.70
C TYR A 33 -2.84 -16.28 -7.41
N ASP A 34 -3.02 -17.60 -7.44
CA ASP A 34 -3.47 -18.40 -6.30
C ASP A 34 -2.26 -19.05 -5.63
N VAL A 35 -2.00 -18.66 -4.39
CA VAL A 35 -0.87 -19.18 -3.60
C VAL A 35 -1.06 -20.66 -3.27
N LYS A 36 -2.30 -21.11 -3.01
CA LYS A 36 -2.59 -22.49 -2.62
C LYS A 36 -2.33 -23.46 -3.76
N GLN A 37 -2.68 -23.06 -4.97
CA GLN A 37 -2.54 -23.89 -6.17
C GLN A 37 -1.23 -23.63 -6.93
N ASP A 38 -0.40 -22.70 -6.45
CA ASP A 38 0.84 -22.24 -7.09
C ASP A 38 0.65 -21.93 -8.58
N LYS A 39 -0.44 -21.23 -8.93
CA LYS A 39 -0.80 -21.01 -10.34
C LYS A 39 -1.45 -19.66 -10.60
N VAL A 40 -1.30 -19.20 -11.83
CA VAL A 40 -2.03 -18.04 -12.33
C VAL A 40 -3.46 -18.44 -12.67
N LEU A 41 -4.44 -17.72 -12.12
CA LEU A 41 -5.86 -17.92 -12.38
C LEU A 41 -6.35 -17.11 -13.58
N MET A 42 -5.91 -15.85 -13.68
CA MET A 42 -6.36 -14.91 -14.70
C MET A 42 -5.25 -13.91 -15.05
N GLU A 43 -5.24 -13.49 -16.31
CA GLU A 43 -4.31 -12.50 -16.85
C GLU A 43 -5.07 -11.49 -17.70
N PHE A 44 -4.74 -10.22 -17.54
CA PHE A 44 -5.32 -9.14 -18.33
C PHE A 44 -4.20 -8.24 -18.85
N ASN A 45 -4.10 -8.14 -20.18
CA ASN A 45 -3.09 -7.30 -20.81
C ASN A 45 -3.36 -5.81 -20.62
N ARG A 46 -4.62 -5.40 -20.54
CA ARG A 46 -5.01 -3.98 -20.51
C ARG A 46 -6.31 -3.78 -19.75
N VAL A 47 -6.24 -3.19 -18.56
CA VAL A 47 -7.40 -2.79 -17.77
C VAL A 47 -7.25 -1.38 -17.23
N ASN A 48 -8.36 -0.68 -17.01
CA ASN A 48 -8.35 0.61 -16.32
C ASN A 48 -8.41 0.40 -14.79
N ILE A 49 -8.24 1.47 -14.03
CA ILE A 49 -8.27 1.43 -12.56
C ILE A 49 -9.58 0.88 -11.98
N HIS A 50 -10.73 1.16 -12.61
CA HIS A 50 -12.03 0.66 -12.14
C HIS A 50 -12.13 -0.86 -12.29
N LYS A 51 -11.67 -1.39 -13.42
CA LYS A 51 -11.65 -2.83 -13.67
C LYS A 51 -10.62 -3.53 -12.80
N LEU A 52 -9.45 -2.93 -12.56
CA LEU A 52 -8.46 -3.43 -11.59
C LEU A 52 -9.11 -3.63 -10.22
N LEU A 53 -9.74 -2.58 -9.68
CA LEU A 53 -10.42 -2.66 -8.38
C LEU A 53 -11.55 -3.69 -8.37
N GLY A 54 -12.32 -3.80 -9.46
CA GLY A 54 -13.33 -4.84 -9.62
C GLY A 54 -12.73 -6.26 -9.56
N ILE A 55 -11.60 -6.49 -10.24
CA ILE A 55 -10.89 -7.79 -10.18
C ILE A 55 -10.41 -8.06 -8.76
N THR A 56 -9.83 -7.06 -8.10
CA THR A 56 -9.37 -7.16 -6.69
C THR A 56 -10.49 -7.55 -5.75
N THR A 57 -11.66 -6.91 -5.88
CA THR A 57 -12.82 -7.22 -5.05
C THR A 57 -13.42 -8.58 -5.37
N SER A 58 -13.66 -8.89 -6.65
CA SER A 58 -14.30 -10.15 -7.08
C SER A 58 -13.44 -11.38 -6.75
N SER A 59 -12.12 -11.25 -6.82
CA SER A 59 -11.20 -12.32 -6.46
C SER A 59 -10.90 -12.38 -4.96
N LYS A 60 -11.42 -11.46 -4.14
CA LYS A 60 -11.12 -11.34 -2.70
C LYS A 60 -9.60 -11.38 -2.44
N ALA A 61 -8.84 -10.65 -3.25
CA ALA A 61 -7.38 -10.67 -3.15
C ALA A 61 -6.91 -10.16 -1.78
N HIS A 62 -5.96 -10.87 -1.18
CA HIS A 62 -5.35 -10.47 0.08
C HIS A 62 -4.24 -9.45 -0.12
N LEU A 63 -3.56 -9.51 -1.27
CA LEU A 63 -2.48 -8.59 -1.61
C LEU A 63 -2.69 -8.01 -3.01
N LEU A 64 -2.43 -6.72 -3.15
CA LEU A 64 -2.24 -6.04 -4.44
C LEU A 64 -0.77 -5.62 -4.51
N ALA A 65 0.01 -6.28 -5.36
CA ALA A 65 1.46 -6.16 -5.45
C ALA A 65 1.87 -5.41 -6.71
N THR A 66 2.80 -4.46 -6.56
CA THR A 66 3.39 -3.67 -7.64
C THR A 66 4.89 -3.51 -7.39
N ASP A 67 5.65 -3.22 -8.44
CA ASP A 67 7.06 -2.85 -8.34
C ASP A 67 7.24 -1.35 -8.05
N ASN A 68 6.28 -0.50 -8.42
CA ASN A 68 6.30 0.92 -8.15
C ASN A 68 4.90 1.47 -7.83
N ILE A 69 4.70 1.88 -6.58
CA ILE A 69 3.42 2.44 -6.13
C ILE A 69 2.99 3.69 -6.91
N TYR A 70 3.93 4.51 -7.37
CA TYR A 70 3.66 5.75 -8.08
C TYR A 70 3.16 5.54 -9.52
N GLU A 71 3.04 4.29 -9.95
CA GLU A 71 2.36 3.94 -11.19
C GLU A 71 0.85 3.76 -10.98
N LEU A 72 0.44 3.34 -9.78
CA LEU A 72 -0.96 3.21 -9.39
C LEU A 72 -1.56 4.54 -8.93
N VAL A 73 -0.74 5.42 -8.37
CA VAL A 73 -1.16 6.73 -7.87
C VAL A 73 -0.34 7.85 -8.50
N LEU A 74 -0.97 8.97 -8.84
CA LEU A 74 -0.27 10.11 -9.45
C LEU A 74 0.51 10.93 -8.43
N SER A 75 0.16 10.85 -7.15
CA SER A 75 0.82 11.56 -6.06
C SER A 75 0.80 10.74 -4.76
N PRO A 76 1.76 10.95 -3.84
CA PRO A 76 1.76 10.27 -2.53
C PRO A 76 0.45 10.48 -1.75
N SER A 77 -0.15 11.67 -1.86
CA SER A 77 -1.43 12.01 -1.23
C SER A 77 -2.63 11.19 -1.72
N GLN A 78 -2.51 10.47 -2.85
CA GLN A 78 -3.57 9.60 -3.38
C GLN A 78 -3.49 8.17 -2.83
N ILE A 79 -2.39 7.78 -2.17
CA ILE A 79 -2.24 6.42 -1.60
C ILE A 79 -3.35 6.10 -0.59
N PRO A 80 -3.70 6.98 0.39
CA PRO A 80 -4.79 6.69 1.30
C PRO A 80 -6.13 6.45 0.57
N PHE A 81 -6.42 7.25 -0.46
CA PHE A 81 -7.65 7.10 -1.26
C PHE A 81 -7.69 5.83 -2.09
N LEU A 82 -6.55 5.33 -2.57
CA LEU A 82 -6.49 4.03 -3.22
C LEU A 82 -6.78 2.92 -2.21
N CYS A 83 -6.15 2.96 -1.03
CA CYS A 83 -6.32 1.97 0.02
C CYS A 83 -7.76 1.90 0.54
N THR A 84 -8.48 3.02 0.68
CA THR A 84 -9.89 3.02 1.10
C THR A 84 -10.85 2.42 0.08
N ARG A 85 -10.44 2.27 -1.19
CA ARG A 85 -11.23 1.63 -2.25
C ARG A 85 -11.00 0.13 -2.37
N LEU A 86 -10.00 -0.40 -1.69
CA LEU A 86 -9.73 -1.83 -1.62
C LEU A 86 -10.62 -2.49 -0.56
N LEU A 87 -10.71 -3.83 -0.59
CA LEU A 87 -11.34 -4.54 0.52
C LEU A 87 -10.52 -4.30 1.80
N PRO A 88 -11.15 -4.25 2.99
CA PRO A 88 -10.43 -4.07 4.27
C PRO A 88 -9.32 -5.10 4.52
N VAL A 89 -9.46 -6.29 3.92
CA VAL A 89 -8.47 -7.38 4.03
C VAL A 89 -7.33 -7.27 3.01
N THR A 90 -7.49 -6.49 1.94
CA THR A 90 -6.50 -6.36 0.88
C THR A 90 -5.42 -5.38 1.28
N LYS A 91 -4.17 -5.84 1.35
CA LYS A 91 -3.01 -4.99 1.59
C LYS A 91 -2.32 -4.60 0.29
N LEU A 92 -1.89 -3.35 0.20
CA LEU A 92 -1.08 -2.85 -0.90
C LEU A 92 0.39 -3.12 -0.62
N VAL A 93 1.12 -3.68 -1.60
CA VAL A 93 2.49 -4.17 -1.42
C VAL A 93 3.39 -3.67 -2.53
N GLN A 94 4.57 -3.16 -2.17
CA GLN A 94 5.65 -2.86 -3.10
C GLN A 94 6.76 -3.90 -3.01
N VAL A 95 7.04 -4.63 -4.10
CA VAL A 95 7.99 -5.75 -4.09
C VAL A 95 9.45 -5.31 -4.18
N THR A 96 9.72 -4.14 -4.77
CA THR A 96 11.09 -3.68 -5.07
C THR A 96 11.83 -3.09 -3.90
N GLY A 97 11.16 -2.71 -2.80
CA GLY A 97 11.83 -2.03 -1.71
C GLY A 97 11.00 -0.95 -1.07
N SER A 98 11.68 -0.12 -0.26
CA SER A 98 11.12 1.08 0.33
C SER A 98 12.22 2.14 0.49
N PRO A 99 11.90 3.43 0.63
CA PRO A 99 12.89 4.47 0.88
C PRO A 99 13.78 4.22 2.11
N ILE A 100 13.23 3.56 3.14
CA ILE A 100 13.94 3.28 4.40
C ILE A 100 14.95 2.12 4.23
N HIS A 101 14.60 1.09 3.46
CA HIS A 101 15.39 -0.13 3.32
C HIS A 101 16.17 -0.23 1.99
N GLY A 102 16.01 0.76 1.12
CA GLY A 102 16.57 0.77 -0.22
C GLY A 102 15.68 0.05 -1.24
N PHE A 103 15.97 0.32 -2.52
CA PHE A 103 15.30 -0.27 -3.67
C PHE A 103 16.20 -1.29 -4.36
N THR A 104 15.62 -2.43 -4.70
CA THR A 104 16.22 -3.50 -5.50
C THR A 104 15.44 -3.60 -6.82
N PRO A 105 16.12 -3.56 -7.99
CA PRO A 105 15.45 -3.70 -9.27
C PRO A 105 14.64 -5.00 -9.37
N LEU A 106 13.45 -4.92 -9.97
CA LEU A 106 12.56 -6.06 -10.15
C LEU A 106 13.27 -7.23 -10.87
N SER A 107 14.08 -6.93 -11.89
CA SER A 107 14.86 -7.93 -12.63
C SER A 107 15.84 -8.71 -11.77
N LYS A 108 16.45 -8.07 -10.76
CA LYS A 108 17.33 -8.73 -9.80
C LYS A 108 16.51 -9.63 -8.88
N LEU A 109 15.39 -9.14 -8.34
CA LEU A 109 14.50 -9.93 -7.49
C LEU A 109 13.96 -11.19 -8.19
N ILE A 110 13.55 -11.07 -9.45
CA ILE A 110 13.10 -12.18 -10.30
C ILE A 110 14.19 -13.26 -10.37
N ARG A 111 15.42 -12.87 -10.69
CA ARG A 111 16.56 -13.77 -10.83
C ARG A 111 16.90 -14.45 -9.50
N ASP A 112 16.95 -13.68 -8.43
CA ASP A 112 17.33 -14.17 -7.10
C ASP A 112 16.29 -15.17 -6.54
N HIS A 113 15.03 -15.11 -7.01
CA HIS A 113 13.94 -16.00 -6.59
C HIS A 113 13.57 -17.07 -7.64
N GLY A 114 14.43 -17.30 -8.63
CA GLY A 114 14.33 -18.43 -9.54
C GLY A 114 13.21 -18.35 -10.59
N MET A 115 12.59 -17.18 -10.77
CA MET A 115 11.59 -17.00 -11.83
C MET A 115 12.28 -16.82 -13.18
N LYS A 116 12.03 -17.74 -14.11
CA LYS A 116 12.57 -17.66 -15.47
C LYS A 116 11.67 -16.79 -16.35
N ILE A 117 12.11 -15.58 -16.66
CA ILE A 117 11.47 -14.73 -17.67
C ILE A 117 12.33 -14.79 -18.93
N SER A 118 11.73 -15.23 -20.02
CA SER A 118 12.38 -15.22 -21.34
C SER A 118 12.15 -13.87 -22.02
N GLY A 119 13.22 -13.26 -22.54
CA GLY A 119 13.15 -12.02 -23.30
C GLY A 119 12.95 -10.75 -22.47
N LYS A 120 12.39 -9.70 -23.09
CA LYS A 120 12.14 -8.41 -22.45
C LYS A 120 11.04 -8.55 -21.39
N LEU A 121 11.20 -7.84 -20.29
CA LEU A 121 10.17 -7.72 -19.26
C LEU A 121 8.99 -6.92 -19.83
N THR A 122 7.96 -7.64 -20.29
CA THR A 122 6.68 -7.03 -20.70
C THR A 122 5.88 -6.64 -19.47
N PRO A 123 4.93 -5.69 -19.56
CA PRO A 123 4.13 -5.31 -18.40
C PRO A 123 3.36 -6.47 -17.78
N LEU A 124 2.86 -7.39 -18.60
CA LEU A 124 2.21 -8.60 -18.09
C LEU A 124 3.20 -9.50 -17.33
N ASN A 125 4.43 -9.66 -17.83
CA ASN A 125 5.44 -10.44 -17.12
C ASN A 125 5.89 -9.76 -15.82
N ALA A 126 5.96 -8.42 -15.79
CA ALA A 126 6.21 -7.66 -14.57
C ALA A 126 5.08 -7.86 -13.55
N ALA A 127 3.82 -7.78 -13.98
CA ALA A 127 2.66 -8.07 -13.13
C ALA A 127 2.72 -9.52 -12.56
N LYS A 128 3.05 -10.52 -13.38
CA LYS A 128 3.25 -11.91 -12.90
C LYS A 128 4.38 -12.00 -11.87
N ALA A 129 5.49 -11.32 -12.14
CA ALA A 129 6.64 -11.30 -11.24
C ALA A 129 6.27 -10.67 -9.89
N CYS A 130 5.55 -9.55 -9.88
CA CYS A 130 5.09 -8.91 -8.65
C CYS A 130 4.19 -9.85 -7.83
N ALA A 131 3.24 -10.53 -8.47
CA ALA A 131 2.38 -11.50 -7.79
C ALA A 131 3.18 -12.67 -7.19
N PHE A 132 4.12 -13.22 -7.96
CA PHE A 132 4.98 -14.32 -7.55
C PHE A 132 5.93 -13.93 -6.42
N LEU A 133 6.60 -12.78 -6.50
CA LEU A 133 7.50 -12.32 -5.45
C LEU A 133 6.73 -12.05 -4.15
N ALA A 134 5.55 -11.44 -4.24
CA ALA A 134 4.68 -11.26 -3.09
C ALA A 134 4.26 -12.61 -2.49
N SER A 135 3.99 -13.66 -3.29
CA SER A 135 3.69 -15.01 -2.77
C SER A 135 4.86 -15.64 -2.02
N LYS A 136 6.10 -15.29 -2.39
CA LYS A 136 7.33 -15.64 -1.67
C LYS A 136 7.63 -14.74 -0.48
N LYS A 137 6.64 -13.98 -0.01
CA LYS A 137 6.72 -13.07 1.16
C LYS A 137 7.70 -11.89 0.97
N LEU A 138 7.96 -11.50 -0.27
CA LEU A 138 8.85 -10.38 -0.60
C LEU A 138 8.06 -9.11 -0.88
N GLY A 139 8.50 -8.04 -0.23
CA GLY A 139 7.96 -6.70 -0.44
C GLY A 139 7.63 -6.02 0.88
N TYR A 140 7.19 -4.78 0.74
CA TYR A 140 6.86 -3.89 1.84
C TYR A 140 5.38 -3.55 1.75
N ILE A 141 4.66 -3.74 2.86
CA ILE A 141 3.26 -3.31 2.97
C ILE A 141 3.27 -1.79 2.99
N ILE A 142 2.39 -1.19 2.20
CA ILE A 142 2.15 0.25 2.20
C ILE A 142 1.02 0.50 3.20
N GLU A 143 1.39 1.10 4.33
CA GLU A 143 0.47 1.56 5.36
C GLU A 143 0.35 3.09 5.24
N PRO A 144 -0.72 3.60 4.62
CA PRO A 144 -0.89 5.04 4.41
C PRO A 144 -1.40 5.78 5.65
N PHE A 145 -1.80 5.03 6.67
CA PHE A 145 -2.27 5.56 7.95
C PHE A 145 -1.23 5.18 9.00
N GLU A 146 -0.68 6.18 9.66
CA GLU A 146 0.02 5.95 10.92
C GLU A 146 -1.03 5.92 12.04
N ASP A 147 -0.85 5.04 13.02
CA ASP A 147 -1.66 5.05 14.24
C ASP A 147 -1.29 6.31 15.07
N GLU A 148 -1.96 7.43 14.80
CA GLU A 148 -1.77 8.66 15.58
C GLU A 148 -2.53 8.57 16.92
N THR A 149 -1.80 8.43 18.03
CA THR A 149 -2.37 8.63 19.37
C THR A 149 -2.27 10.10 19.76
N ARG A 150 -3.37 10.85 19.63
CA ARG A 150 -3.44 12.25 20.06
C ARG A 150 -3.66 12.34 21.58
N ILE A 151 -2.60 12.61 22.34
CA ILE A 151 -2.70 12.91 23.78
C ILE A 151 -3.05 14.39 23.94
N ILE A 152 -4.32 14.69 24.19
CA ILE A 152 -4.78 16.06 24.48
C ILE A 152 -4.60 16.32 25.98
N VAL A 153 -3.50 16.97 26.36
CA VAL A 153 -3.31 17.46 27.72
C VAL A 153 -3.99 18.82 27.85
N SER A 154 -5.20 18.84 28.39
CA SER A 154 -5.87 20.07 28.79
C SER A 154 -5.62 20.35 30.28
N ARG A 155 -5.51 21.62 30.67
CA ARG A 155 -5.59 21.98 32.09
C ARG A 155 -7.01 21.62 32.55
N THR A 156 -7.15 20.72 33.53
CA THR A 156 -8.40 20.57 34.27
C THR A 156 -8.80 21.93 34.84
N ARG A 157 -10.12 22.21 34.90
CA ARG A 157 -10.73 23.42 35.46
C ARG A 157 -9.84 24.00 36.57
N SER A 158 -9.27 25.18 36.35
CA SER A 158 -8.62 25.87 37.45
C SER A 158 -9.69 26.09 38.52
N LYS A 159 -9.51 25.54 39.72
CA LYS A 159 -10.26 25.97 40.91
C LYS A 159 -9.77 27.36 41.35
N GLY A 160 -9.80 28.32 40.44
CA GLY A 160 -9.63 29.72 40.74
C GLY A 160 -11.01 30.33 40.77
N ALA A 161 -11.48 30.74 41.95
CA ALA A 161 -12.62 31.63 42.03
C ALA A 161 -12.22 32.96 41.38
N GLY A 162 -12.55 33.12 40.09
CA GLY A 162 -12.43 34.39 39.40
C GLY A 162 -13.40 35.38 40.04
N GLY A 163 -12.88 36.48 40.55
CA GLY A 163 -13.66 37.53 41.17
C GLY A 163 -12.78 38.64 41.73
N TRP A 164 -13.37 39.82 41.88
CA TRP A 164 -12.76 41.06 42.43
C TRP A 164 -12.03 40.88 43.79
N SER A 165 -12.18 39.74 44.46
CA SER A 165 -11.60 39.43 45.76
C SER A 165 -10.20 38.79 45.70
N GLN A 166 -9.61 38.57 44.53
CA GLN A 166 -8.31 37.92 44.38
C GLN A 166 -7.16 38.68 45.09
N ALA A 167 -7.24 40.02 45.14
CA ALA A 167 -6.28 40.86 45.86
C ALA A 167 -6.32 40.72 47.40
N ARG A 168 -7.33 40.03 47.96
CA ARG A 168 -7.40 39.79 49.42
C ARG A 168 -6.56 38.60 49.86
N TYR A 169 -6.43 37.57 49.01
CA TYR A 169 -5.66 36.37 49.34
C TYR A 169 -4.15 36.56 49.22
N SER A 170 -3.68 37.50 48.38
CA SER A 170 -2.24 37.79 48.27
C SER A 170 -1.64 38.47 49.50
N ARG A 171 -2.47 39.11 50.35
CA ARG A 171 -2.00 39.83 51.54
C ARG A 171 -1.76 38.93 52.75
N LEU A 172 -2.22 37.68 52.72
CA LEU A 172 -2.01 36.73 53.81
C LEU A 172 -0.68 35.95 53.68
N MET A 173 0.00 36.05 52.53
CA MET A 173 1.20 35.26 52.22
C MET A 173 2.51 36.04 52.38
N ASP A 174 2.45 37.31 52.84
CA ASP A 174 3.62 38.18 53.10
C ASP A 174 3.89 38.35 54.61
N THR A 175 3.69 37.32 55.42
CA THR A 175 4.15 37.28 56.83
C THR A 175 4.72 35.91 57.15
#